data_AF-A0AAD4E5D8-F1
#
_entry.id   AF-A0AAD4E5D8-F1
#
_cell.length_a   1.000
_cell.length_b   1.000
_cell.length_c   1.000
_cell.angle_alpha   90.00
_cell.angle_beta   90.00
_cell.angle_gamma   90.00
#
_symmetry.space_group_name_H-M   'P 1'
#
loop_
_entity.id
_entity.type
_entity.pdbx_description
1 polymer ?
#
loop_
_entity_poly.entity_id
_entity_poly.type
_entity_poly.pdbx_seq_one_letter_code
_entity_poly.pdbx_strand_id
1 'polypeptide(L)'
;MARVKNQHTYTLRNCKGGTAMHLSGDDNYSISGFRPYDGSNQAWIFQQRDCDQNGWFIKSSRSGKYLGIEGNPKNGALVVVVSKPFKWDVKDSNVNGAKGVRILVYGTNFSLDLDYGKSANHTKIILWESGNNANQIWAPTERVSIKDQHTYSLKNCRRGTAVDLSGNDSYSIIGFTPYDGPNQGVIYHSVADRLCVD
;
A
#
# COMPACT_ATOMS: atom_id res chain seq x y z
N MET A 1 -4.00 13.98 -13.29
CA MET A 1 -3.97 12.57 -12.88
C MET A 1 -3.38 12.51 -11.48
N ALA A 2 -3.90 11.64 -10.60
CA ALA A 2 -3.39 11.53 -9.23
C ALA A 2 -1.93 11.05 -9.20
N ARG A 3 -1.16 11.46 -8.18
CA ARG A 3 0.26 11.10 -7.99
C ARG A 3 0.58 9.61 -7.77
N VAL A 4 -0.42 8.73 -7.80
CA VAL A 4 -0.27 7.27 -7.64
C VAL A 4 -0.07 6.60 -9.00
N LYS A 5 0.69 5.51 -9.04
CA LYS A 5 1.02 4.77 -10.27
C LYS A 5 0.36 3.40 -10.29
N ASN A 6 -0.03 2.95 -11.49
CA ASN A 6 -0.62 1.63 -11.69
C ASN A 6 0.36 0.50 -11.34
N GLN A 7 -0.08 -0.51 -10.59
CA GLN A 7 0.69 -1.63 -10.06
C GLN A 7 1.77 -1.27 -9.03
N HIS A 8 1.72 -0.06 -8.44
CA HIS A 8 2.62 0.31 -7.35
C HIS A 8 1.94 0.12 -5.98
N THR A 9 2.78 -0.17 -4.98
CA THR A 9 2.35 -0.39 -3.59
C THR A 9 2.63 0.85 -2.76
N TYR A 10 1.72 1.21 -1.86
CA TYR A 10 1.82 2.40 -1.02
C TYR A 10 1.44 2.12 0.44
N THR A 11 2.07 2.84 1.37
CA THR A 11 1.46 3.17 2.67
C THR A 11 0.61 4.42 2.50
N LEU A 12 -0.62 4.41 2.99
CA LEU A 12 -1.51 5.58 2.94
C LEU A 12 -1.62 6.21 4.33
N ARG A 13 -0.98 7.36 4.56
CA ARG A 13 -1.02 8.07 5.84
C ARG A 13 -2.07 9.17 5.82
N ASN A 14 -2.97 9.21 6.80
CA ASN A 14 -3.96 10.28 6.90
C ASN A 14 -3.28 11.62 7.18
N CYS A 15 -3.63 12.67 6.43
CA CYS A 15 -2.99 13.99 6.56
C CYS A 15 -3.35 14.74 7.84
N LYS A 16 -4.45 14.39 8.54
CA LYS A 16 -4.84 15.01 9.82
C LYS A 16 -4.39 14.17 11.01
N GLY A 17 -4.80 12.90 11.07
CA GLY A 17 -4.54 12.01 12.21
C GLY A 17 -3.13 11.42 12.25
N GLY A 18 -2.41 11.43 11.12
CA GLY A 18 -1.05 10.91 11.02
C GLY A 18 -0.93 9.38 11.10
N THR A 19 -2.04 8.65 11.25
CA THR A 19 -2.10 7.19 11.22
C THR A 19 -2.13 6.66 9.79
N ALA A 20 -1.66 5.42 9.60
CA ALA A 20 -1.73 4.72 8.32
C ALA A 20 -3.04 3.93 8.19
N MET A 21 -3.57 3.85 6.97
CA MET A 21 -4.65 2.92 6.63
C MET A 21 -4.19 1.49 6.87
N HIS A 22 -4.90 0.79 7.75
CA HIS A 22 -4.52 -0.49 8.30
C HIS A 22 -5.66 -1.49 8.19
N LEU A 23 -5.37 -2.66 7.63
CA LEU A 23 -6.22 -3.85 7.70
C LEU A 23 -5.99 -4.55 9.05
N SER A 24 -7.05 -4.66 9.85
CA SER A 24 -6.98 -5.35 11.14
C SER A 24 -6.49 -6.79 10.97
N GLY A 25 -5.57 -7.21 11.82
CA GLY A 25 -5.10 -8.59 11.87
C GLY A 25 -5.97 -9.54 12.66
N ASP A 26 -6.88 -9.01 13.45
CA ASP A 26 -7.74 -9.79 14.33
C ASP A 26 -8.90 -10.40 13.55
N ASP A 27 -9.47 -9.65 12.59
CA ASP A 27 -10.64 -10.07 11.81
C ASP A 27 -10.38 -10.19 10.30
N ASN A 28 -9.23 -9.71 9.80
CA ASN A 28 -8.92 -9.60 8.37
C ASN A 28 -10.07 -8.98 7.53
N TYR A 29 -10.81 -8.05 8.13
CA TYR A 29 -11.99 -7.40 7.57
C TYR A 29 -11.98 -5.88 7.77
N SER A 30 -11.77 -5.44 9.01
CA SER A 30 -11.91 -4.03 9.39
C SER A 30 -10.77 -3.16 8.86
N ILE A 31 -11.11 -1.95 8.39
CA ILE A 31 -10.15 -0.91 8.02
C ILE A 31 -10.17 0.24 9.03
N SER A 32 -8.99 0.62 9.49
CA SER A 32 -8.84 1.65 10.52
C SER A 32 -7.53 2.43 10.35
N GLY A 33 -7.40 3.56 11.04
CA GLY A 33 -6.13 4.22 11.27
C GLY A 33 -5.33 3.53 12.36
N PHE A 34 -4.07 3.22 12.10
CA PHE A 34 -3.14 2.69 13.10
C PHE A 34 -1.76 3.33 12.97
N ARG A 35 -0.95 3.37 14.04
CA ARG A 35 0.42 3.89 13.98
C ARG A 35 1.20 3.24 12.82
N PRO A 36 1.99 3.97 12.01
CA PRO A 36 2.78 3.36 10.95
C PRO A 36 3.83 2.39 11.51
N TYR A 37 3.96 1.20 10.92
CA TYR A 37 5.02 0.24 11.28
C TYR A 37 5.48 -0.64 10.10
N ASP A 38 5.23 -0.21 8.87
CA ASP A 38 5.60 -0.89 7.61
C ASP A 38 5.14 -2.36 7.46
N GLY A 39 4.19 -2.82 8.28
CA GLY A 39 3.56 -4.13 8.12
C GLY A 39 2.83 -4.30 6.78
N SER A 40 2.70 -5.54 6.31
CA SER A 40 2.01 -5.88 5.06
C SER A 40 0.52 -5.52 5.07
N ASN A 41 -0.10 -5.44 6.25
CA ASN A 41 -1.46 -4.95 6.44
C ASN A 41 -1.61 -3.41 6.36
N GLN A 42 -0.52 -2.68 6.14
CA GLN A 42 -0.52 -1.25 5.81
C GLN A 42 -0.04 -0.99 4.37
N ALA A 43 0.08 -2.04 3.56
CA ALA A 43 0.53 -1.97 2.17
C ALA A 43 -0.63 -2.17 1.19
N TRP A 44 -0.85 -1.18 0.34
CA TRP A 44 -1.98 -1.10 -0.58
C TRP A 44 -1.51 -0.97 -2.03
N ILE A 45 -1.89 -1.91 -2.88
CA ILE A 45 -1.53 -1.96 -4.31
C ILE A 45 -2.61 -1.21 -5.08
N PHE A 46 -2.21 -0.18 -5.83
CA PHE A 46 -3.10 0.58 -6.68
C PHE A 46 -3.10 0.00 -8.09
N GLN A 47 -4.28 -0.37 -8.61
CA GLN A 47 -4.42 -1.03 -9.90
C GLN A 47 -5.44 -0.29 -10.78
N GLN A 48 -5.09 -0.08 -12.04
CA GLN A 48 -6.02 0.26 -13.12
C GLN A 48 -6.08 -0.95 -14.07
N ARG A 49 -7.21 -1.11 -14.77
CA ARG A 49 -7.33 -2.12 -15.82
C ARG A 49 -6.91 -1.49 -17.14
N ASP A 50 -6.24 -2.27 -18.00
CA ASP A 50 -5.72 -1.77 -19.28
C ASP A 50 -6.83 -1.20 -20.18
N CYS A 51 -8.04 -1.76 -20.10
CA CYS A 51 -9.22 -1.32 -20.85
C CYS A 51 -10.05 -0.22 -20.17
N ASP A 52 -9.75 0.15 -18.92
CA ASP A 52 -10.52 1.13 -18.14
C ASP A 52 -9.59 1.87 -17.18
N GLN A 53 -9.00 2.95 -17.70
CA GLN A 53 -8.15 3.86 -16.92
C GLN A 53 -8.96 4.85 -16.08
N ASN A 54 -10.29 4.81 -16.13
CA ASN A 54 -11.14 5.81 -15.48
C ASN A 54 -11.37 5.54 -13.99
N GLY A 55 -10.77 4.51 -13.38
CA GLY A 55 -10.80 4.35 -11.92
C GLY A 55 -9.78 3.36 -11.40
N TRP A 56 -9.71 3.28 -10.07
CA TRP A 56 -8.72 2.52 -9.34
C TRP A 56 -9.36 1.37 -8.57
N PHE A 57 -8.65 0.26 -8.50
CA PHE A 57 -8.89 -0.84 -7.59
C PHE A 57 -7.72 -0.86 -6.60
N ILE A 58 -8.03 -0.88 -5.30
CA ILE A 58 -7.01 -0.81 -4.26
C ILE A 58 -7.00 -2.16 -3.55
N LYS A 59 -5.90 -2.91 -3.64
CA LYS A 59 -5.77 -4.28 -3.14
C LYS A 59 -4.87 -4.32 -1.92
N SER A 60 -5.27 -5.04 -0.87
CA SER A 60 -4.41 -5.28 0.29
C SER A 60 -3.29 -6.25 -0.10
N SER A 61 -2.04 -5.88 0.18
CA SER A 61 -0.89 -6.77 -0.05
C SER A 61 -0.90 -7.98 0.88
N ARG A 62 -1.54 -7.86 2.05
CA ARG A 62 -1.60 -8.96 3.03
C ARG A 62 -2.63 -10.02 2.67
N SER A 63 -3.85 -9.63 2.33
CA SER A 63 -4.96 -10.57 2.14
C SER A 63 -5.28 -10.87 0.68
N GLY A 64 -4.74 -10.07 -0.25
CA GLY A 64 -5.13 -10.12 -1.66
C GLY A 64 -6.58 -9.69 -1.93
N LYS A 65 -7.31 -9.19 -0.93
CA LYS A 65 -8.67 -8.65 -1.08
C LYS A 65 -8.64 -7.16 -1.43
N TYR A 66 -9.78 -6.60 -1.84
CA TYR A 66 -9.89 -5.21 -2.26
C TYR A 66 -10.45 -4.32 -1.16
N LEU A 67 -10.01 -3.07 -1.11
CA LEU A 67 -10.64 -2.02 -0.31
C LEU A 67 -12.04 -1.76 -0.89
N GLY A 68 -13.06 -1.82 -0.05
CA GLY A 68 -14.46 -1.59 -0.41
C GLY A 68 -15.22 -0.98 0.75
N ILE A 69 -16.56 -1.09 0.69
CA ILE A 69 -17.45 -0.55 1.71
C ILE A 69 -18.49 -1.58 2.10
N GLU A 70 -19.05 -1.40 3.29
CA GLU A 70 -20.21 -2.16 3.74
C GLU A 70 -21.51 -1.48 3.29
N GLY A 71 -22.35 -2.20 2.54
CA GLY A 71 -23.62 -1.70 2.05
C GLY A 71 -23.49 -0.63 0.95
N ASN A 72 -24.36 0.38 1.01
CA ASN A 72 -24.43 1.45 0.01
C ASN A 72 -23.63 2.69 0.43
N PRO A 73 -23.11 3.49 -0.53
CA PRO A 73 -22.39 4.73 -0.23
C PRO A 73 -23.29 5.73 0.53
N LYS A 74 -22.90 6.07 1.75
CA LYS A 74 -23.54 7.09 2.60
C LYS A 74 -22.57 7.56 3.68
N ASN A 75 -22.85 8.71 4.30
CA ASN A 75 -22.12 9.15 5.48
C ASN A 75 -22.14 8.08 6.59
N GLY A 76 -20.97 7.78 7.14
CA GLY A 76 -20.79 6.78 8.19
C GLY A 76 -20.71 5.34 7.71
N ALA A 77 -20.86 5.05 6.40
CA ALA A 77 -20.65 3.70 5.89
C ALA A 77 -19.23 3.23 6.18
N LEU A 78 -19.08 2.00 6.67
CA LEU A 78 -17.77 1.45 7.02
C LEU A 78 -16.97 1.12 5.77
N VAL A 79 -15.68 1.40 5.83
CA VAL A 79 -14.70 0.97 4.85
C VAL A 79 -14.12 -0.36 5.34
N VAL A 80 -14.11 -1.36 4.46
CA VAL A 80 -13.80 -2.76 4.81
C VAL A 80 -12.99 -3.40 3.67
N VAL A 81 -12.48 -4.61 3.85
CA VAL A 81 -12.02 -5.42 2.71
C VAL A 81 -13.15 -6.29 2.15
N VAL A 82 -13.21 -6.36 0.82
CA VAL A 82 -14.19 -7.14 0.04
C VAL A 82 -13.49 -8.09 -0.91
N SER A 83 -14.14 -9.20 -1.27
CA SER A 83 -13.57 -10.23 -2.14
C SER A 83 -13.54 -9.84 -3.62
N LYS A 84 -14.49 -9.00 -4.07
CA LYS A 84 -14.59 -8.54 -5.46
C LYS A 84 -13.94 -7.17 -5.64
N PRO A 85 -13.34 -6.87 -6.80
CA PRO A 85 -12.81 -5.54 -7.09
C PRO A 85 -13.87 -4.45 -6.89
N PHE A 86 -13.53 -3.42 -6.11
CA PHE A 86 -14.39 -2.26 -5.87
C PHE A 86 -13.71 -1.02 -6.44
N LYS A 87 -14.44 -0.25 -7.25
CA LYS A 87 -13.90 0.86 -8.04
C LYS A 87 -13.90 2.15 -7.24
N TRP A 88 -12.80 2.89 -7.30
CA TRP A 88 -12.58 4.17 -6.64
C TRP A 88 -12.15 5.24 -7.63
N ASP A 89 -12.58 6.48 -7.40
CA ASP A 89 -11.97 7.67 -7.97
C ASP A 89 -10.80 8.10 -7.07
N VAL A 90 -9.62 8.28 -7.65
CA VAL A 90 -8.45 8.80 -6.93
C VAL A 90 -8.01 10.10 -7.57
N LYS A 91 -8.03 11.17 -6.79
CA LYS A 91 -7.77 12.55 -7.23
C LYS A 91 -6.68 13.14 -6.34
N ASP A 92 -5.84 14.02 -6.88
CA ASP A 92 -4.94 14.78 -6.01
C ASP A 92 -5.72 15.66 -5.05
N SER A 93 -5.16 15.90 -3.87
CA SER A 93 -5.76 16.76 -2.86
C SER A 93 -6.04 18.16 -3.41
N ASN A 94 -7.26 18.62 -3.21
CA ASN A 94 -7.69 20.01 -3.41
C ASN A 94 -7.75 20.80 -2.09
N VAL A 95 -7.30 20.21 -0.98
CA VAL A 95 -7.33 20.83 0.36
C VAL A 95 -6.00 21.52 0.63
N ASN A 96 -6.05 22.82 0.96
CA ASN A 96 -4.86 23.61 1.26
C ASN A 96 -4.08 23.01 2.45
N GLY A 97 -2.76 22.95 2.35
CA GLY A 97 -1.87 22.37 3.36
C GLY A 97 -1.83 20.83 3.42
N ALA A 98 -2.78 20.12 2.81
CA ALA A 98 -2.81 18.66 2.80
C ALA A 98 -2.26 18.10 1.48
N LYS A 99 -1.01 17.60 1.48
CA LYS A 99 -0.37 16.99 0.31
C LYS A 99 -0.66 15.49 0.26
N GLY A 100 -1.58 15.08 -0.61
CA GLY A 100 -1.91 13.67 -0.79
C GLY A 100 -2.93 13.45 -1.90
N VAL A 101 -3.69 12.37 -1.79
CA VAL A 101 -4.81 12.02 -2.65
C VAL A 101 -6.11 11.97 -1.85
N ARG A 102 -7.21 12.28 -2.52
CA ARG A 102 -8.57 11.97 -2.09
C ARG A 102 -9.01 10.70 -2.81
N ILE A 103 -9.61 9.78 -2.08
CA ILE A 103 -10.11 8.50 -2.58
C ILE A 103 -11.63 8.52 -2.38
N LEU A 104 -12.41 8.45 -3.45
CA LEU A 104 -13.87 8.50 -3.44
C LEU A 104 -14.48 7.24 -4.03
N VAL A 105 -15.65 6.84 -3.54
CA VAL A 105 -16.41 5.80 -4.22
C VAL A 105 -16.72 6.30 -5.64
N TYR A 106 -16.40 5.46 -6.63
CA TYR A 106 -16.45 5.83 -8.04
C TYR A 106 -17.80 6.46 -8.43
N GLY A 107 -17.76 7.64 -9.05
CA GLY A 107 -18.95 8.35 -9.51
C GLY A 107 -19.76 9.04 -8.41
N THR A 108 -19.22 9.17 -7.19
CA THR A 108 -19.91 9.82 -6.06
C THR A 108 -19.04 10.91 -5.42
N ASN A 109 -19.63 11.66 -4.47
CA ASN A 109 -18.91 12.61 -3.62
C ASN A 109 -18.51 12.03 -2.25
N PHE A 110 -18.64 10.71 -2.02
CA PHE A 110 -18.27 10.10 -0.74
C PHE A 110 -16.80 9.68 -0.74
N SER A 111 -16.03 10.27 0.18
CA SER A 111 -14.59 10.08 0.32
C SER A 111 -14.22 9.25 1.55
N LEU A 112 -13.06 8.60 1.51
CA LEU A 112 -12.47 7.96 2.67
C LEU A 112 -12.10 9.00 3.73
N ASP A 113 -12.71 8.89 4.89
CA ASP A 113 -12.58 9.78 6.03
C ASP A 113 -12.06 9.00 7.24
N LEU A 114 -10.95 9.45 7.84
CA LEU A 114 -10.55 8.98 9.16
C LEU A 114 -11.44 9.66 10.19
N ASP A 115 -12.25 8.91 10.94
CA ASP A 115 -13.33 9.43 11.79
C ASP A 115 -12.85 10.58 12.71
N TYR A 116 -13.38 11.79 12.45
CA TYR A 116 -12.99 13.08 13.03
C TYR A 116 -11.49 13.47 12.92
N GLY A 117 -10.69 12.67 12.24
CA GLY A 117 -9.24 12.79 12.14
C GLY A 117 -8.49 12.38 13.40
N LYS A 118 -9.06 11.51 14.24
CA LYS A 118 -8.43 11.08 15.50
C LYS A 118 -7.17 10.26 15.22
N SER A 119 -6.10 10.54 15.96
CA SER A 119 -4.81 9.85 15.86
C SER A 119 -4.74 8.53 16.66
N ALA A 120 -5.80 8.21 17.41
CA ALA A 120 -5.86 6.98 18.19
C ALA A 120 -5.83 5.74 17.27
N ASN A 121 -5.11 4.70 17.69
CA ASN A 121 -5.14 3.41 16.99
C ASN A 121 -6.57 2.87 16.91
N HIS A 122 -6.86 2.20 15.81
CA HIS A 122 -8.17 1.64 15.50
C HIS A 122 -9.29 2.67 15.31
N THR A 123 -8.95 3.95 15.16
CA THR A 123 -9.93 4.96 14.69
C THR A 123 -10.49 4.48 13.35
N LYS A 124 -11.81 4.37 13.25
CA LYS A 124 -12.47 3.84 12.05
C LYS A 124 -12.19 4.71 10.84
N ILE A 125 -12.09 4.07 9.69
CA ILE A 125 -12.14 4.76 8.39
C ILE A 125 -13.55 4.53 7.83
N ILE A 126 -14.24 5.62 7.55
CA ILE A 126 -15.64 5.64 7.10
C ILE A 126 -15.75 6.41 5.79
N LEU A 127 -16.90 6.29 5.13
CA LEU A 127 -17.27 7.24 4.10
C LEU A 127 -17.85 8.51 4.72
N TRP A 128 -17.45 9.65 4.17
CA TRP A 128 -18.10 10.93 4.42
C TRP A 128 -18.12 11.77 3.16
N GLU A 129 -19.15 12.60 3.01
CA GLU A 129 -19.23 13.55 1.91
C GLU A 129 -17.98 14.43 1.87
N SER A 130 -17.43 14.57 0.66
CA SER A 130 -16.14 15.20 0.50
C SER A 130 -16.25 16.70 0.73
N GLY A 131 -15.41 17.21 1.63
CA GLY A 131 -15.38 18.60 2.05
C GLY A 131 -13.97 19.19 1.92
N ASN A 132 -13.66 20.20 2.73
CA ASN A 132 -12.32 20.82 2.76
C ASN A 132 -11.50 20.37 3.99
N ASN A 133 -11.57 19.08 4.33
CA ASN A 133 -10.98 18.56 5.56
C ASN A 133 -9.77 17.63 5.30
N ALA A 134 -8.68 17.82 6.06
CA ALA A 134 -7.46 17.04 5.89
C ALA A 134 -7.59 15.57 6.35
N ASN A 135 -8.59 15.20 7.16
CA ASN A 135 -8.87 13.78 7.49
C ASN A 135 -9.46 12.99 6.31
N GLN A 136 -9.78 13.64 5.21
CA GLN A 136 -10.22 13.01 3.96
C GLN A 136 -9.09 12.89 2.92
N ILE A 137 -7.87 13.29 3.29
CA ILE A 137 -6.70 13.28 2.42
C ILE A 137 -5.68 12.27 2.95
N TRP A 138 -5.17 11.46 2.04
CA TRP A 138 -4.23 10.38 2.32
C TRP A 138 -2.93 10.64 1.58
N ALA A 139 -1.83 10.79 2.30
CA ALA A 139 -0.50 10.93 1.75
C ALA A 139 0.06 9.54 1.38
N PRO A 140 0.21 9.22 0.08
CA PRO A 140 0.82 7.96 -0.33
C PRO A 140 2.35 8.04 -0.20
N THR A 141 2.95 7.06 0.49
CA THR A 141 4.38 6.80 0.47
C THR A 141 4.62 5.53 -0.32
N GLU A 142 5.29 5.64 -1.47
CA GLU A 142 5.59 4.49 -2.33
C GLU A 142 6.45 3.48 -1.56
N ARG A 143 6.00 2.24 -1.51
CA ARG A 143 6.77 1.12 -0.97
C ARG A 143 7.57 0.52 -2.11
N VAL A 144 8.88 0.37 -1.91
CA VAL A 144 9.73 -0.34 -2.84
C VAL A 144 9.18 -1.76 -2.97
N SER A 145 8.66 -2.09 -4.14
CA SER A 145 8.23 -3.44 -4.47
C SER A 145 9.47 -4.18 -4.93
N ILE A 146 9.76 -5.34 -4.31
CA ILE A 146 10.77 -6.26 -4.85
C ILE A 146 10.20 -6.81 -6.15
N LYS A 147 10.92 -6.62 -7.25
CA LYS A 147 10.55 -7.03 -8.59
C LYS A 147 11.11 -8.42 -8.83
N ASP A 148 10.26 -9.30 -9.37
CA ASP A 148 10.69 -10.60 -9.86
C ASP A 148 11.78 -10.42 -10.93
N GLN A 149 12.76 -11.32 -10.91
CA GLN A 149 13.92 -11.34 -11.80
C GLN A 149 14.76 -10.05 -11.78
N HIS A 150 14.68 -9.26 -10.71
CA HIS A 150 15.54 -8.10 -10.51
C HIS A 150 16.69 -8.43 -9.56
N THR A 151 17.88 -7.94 -9.90
CA THR A 151 19.08 -8.08 -9.08
C THR A 151 19.15 -6.99 -8.02
N TYR A 152 19.38 -7.37 -6.77
CA TYR A 152 19.51 -6.49 -5.62
C TYR A 152 20.85 -6.68 -4.94
N SER A 153 21.38 -5.59 -4.35
CA SER A 153 22.49 -5.66 -3.40
C SER A 153 21.95 -5.48 -1.98
N LEU A 154 22.21 -6.45 -1.10
CA LEU A 154 21.78 -6.41 0.30
C LEU A 154 22.92 -5.84 1.16
N LYS A 155 22.75 -4.62 1.65
CA LYS A 155 23.75 -3.94 2.50
C LYS A 155 23.37 -4.02 3.97
N ASN A 156 24.31 -4.46 4.80
CA ASN A 156 24.18 -4.43 6.24
C ASN A 156 24.35 -2.99 6.76
N CYS A 157 23.31 -2.41 7.37
CA CYS A 157 23.35 -1.04 7.86
C CYS A 157 24.32 -0.79 9.03
N ARG A 158 24.69 -1.83 9.79
CA ARG A 158 25.60 -1.70 10.94
C ARG A 158 27.05 -1.49 10.52
N ARG A 159 27.50 -2.20 9.48
CA ARG A 159 28.92 -2.19 9.04
C ARG A 159 29.12 -1.70 7.60
N GLY A 160 28.05 -1.52 6.83
CA GLY A 160 28.11 -1.13 5.43
C GLY A 160 28.58 -2.22 4.47
N THR A 161 28.79 -3.45 4.94
CA THR A 161 29.17 -4.60 4.10
C THR A 161 27.97 -5.09 3.27
N ALA A 162 28.23 -5.63 2.08
CA ALA A 162 27.25 -6.30 1.25
C ALA A 162 27.24 -7.82 1.53
N VAL A 163 26.09 -8.46 1.30
CA VAL A 163 26.00 -9.93 1.16
C VAL A 163 26.80 -10.33 -0.09
N ASP A 164 27.70 -11.30 0.06
CA ASP A 164 28.67 -11.71 -0.95
C ASP A 164 28.81 -13.23 -0.97
N LEU A 165 28.74 -13.84 -2.16
CA LEU A 165 29.14 -15.24 -2.38
C LEU A 165 30.66 -15.29 -2.48
N SER A 166 31.29 -15.91 -1.49
CA SER A 166 32.74 -15.98 -1.33
C SER A 166 33.42 -16.53 -2.59
N GLY A 167 34.30 -15.72 -3.19
CA GLY A 167 35.15 -16.15 -4.30
C GLY A 167 36.19 -17.21 -3.93
N ASN A 168 36.40 -17.49 -2.64
CA ASN A 168 37.37 -18.49 -2.18
C ASN A 168 36.83 -19.92 -2.27
N ASP A 169 35.53 -20.11 -2.08
CA ASP A 169 34.92 -21.43 -1.94
C ASP A 169 33.62 -21.64 -2.72
N SER A 170 33.03 -20.56 -3.26
CA SER A 170 31.80 -20.59 -4.07
C SER A 170 30.55 -21.16 -3.38
N TYR A 171 30.56 -21.29 -2.05
CA TYR A 171 29.38 -21.73 -1.28
C TYR A 171 29.14 -20.91 0.00
N SER A 172 30.14 -20.21 0.51
CA SER A 172 29.97 -19.38 1.70
C SER A 172 29.32 -18.04 1.35
N ILE A 173 28.30 -17.65 2.11
CA ILE A 173 27.74 -16.30 2.09
C ILE A 173 28.38 -15.49 3.21
N ILE A 174 29.08 -14.41 2.85
CA ILE A 174 29.85 -13.57 3.77
C ILE A 174 29.41 -12.11 3.68
N GLY A 175 29.84 -11.30 4.65
CA GLY A 175 29.80 -9.85 4.55
C GLY A 175 31.12 -9.31 4.01
N PHE A 176 31.09 -8.63 2.87
CA PHE A 176 32.30 -8.07 2.24
C PHE A 176 32.14 -6.59 1.87
N THR A 177 33.25 -5.92 1.57
CA THR A 177 33.25 -4.53 1.08
C THR A 177 32.45 -4.46 -0.22
N PRO A 178 31.48 -3.54 -0.39
CA PRO A 178 30.72 -3.43 -1.63
C PRO A 178 31.63 -3.06 -2.82
N TYR A 179 31.52 -3.76 -3.94
CA TYR A 179 32.26 -3.46 -5.18
C TYR A 179 31.45 -3.72 -6.46
N ASP A 180 30.13 -3.88 -6.36
CA ASP A 180 29.21 -4.13 -7.48
C ASP A 180 29.59 -5.37 -8.33
N GLY A 181 30.23 -6.36 -7.71
CA GLY A 181 30.56 -7.63 -8.34
C GLY A 181 29.33 -8.53 -8.52
N PRO A 182 29.35 -9.45 -9.49
CA PRO A 182 28.22 -10.37 -9.75
C PRO A 182 27.94 -11.30 -8.56
N ASN A 183 28.94 -11.60 -7.73
CA ASN A 183 28.79 -12.39 -6.52
C ASN A 183 28.15 -11.62 -5.34
N GLN A 184 27.89 -10.31 -5.48
CA GLN A 184 27.11 -9.50 -4.53
C GLN A 184 25.66 -9.28 -4.98
N GLY A 185 25.29 -9.80 -6.16
CA GLY A 185 23.95 -9.72 -6.72
C GLY A 185 23.05 -10.84 -6.24
N VAL A 186 21.88 -10.49 -5.69
CA VAL A 186 20.82 -11.44 -5.34
C VAL A 186 19.64 -11.21 -6.28
N ILE A 187 19.25 -12.24 -7.03
CA ILE A 187 18.03 -12.20 -7.85
C ILE A 187 16.87 -12.69 -7.00
N TYR A 188 15.84 -11.86 -6.85
CA TYR A 188 14.58 -12.32 -6.29
C TYR A 188 13.77 -13.03 -7.38
N HIS A 189 13.39 -14.29 -7.12
CA HIS A 189 12.46 -15.01 -7.98
C HIS A 189 11.16 -15.33 -7.22
N SER A 190 10.03 -14.78 -7.65
CA SER A 190 8.73 -15.16 -7.13
C SER A 190 8.27 -16.43 -7.84
N VAL A 191 8.31 -17.56 -7.14
CA VAL A 191 7.73 -18.81 -7.64
C VAL A 191 6.22 -18.70 -7.45
N ALA A 192 5.49 -18.40 -8.52
CA ALA A 192 4.03 -18.52 -8.50
C ALA A 192 3.70 -20.01 -8.60
N ASP A 193 3.13 -20.60 -7.55
CA ASP A 193 2.48 -21.91 -7.64
C ASP A 193 1.34 -21.81 -8.66
N ARG A 194 1.63 -22.18 -9.91
CA ARG A 194 0.60 -22.44 -10.91
C ARG A 194 -0.03 -23.79 -10.57
N LEU A 195 -0.95 -23.79 -9.62
CA LEU A 195 -2.01 -24.79 -9.60
C LEU A 195 -3.02 -24.38 -10.68
N CYS A 196 -2.68 -24.67 -11.94
CA CYS A 196 -3.69 -24.90 -12.95
C CYS A 196 -4.31 -26.26 -12.61
N VAL A 197 -5.53 -26.24 -12.10
CA VAL A 197 -6.38 -27.43 -12.02
C VAL A 197 -7.06 -27.51 -13.38
N ASP A 198 -6.79 -28.60 -14.12
CA ASP A 198 -7.50 -28.98 -15.33
C ASP A 198 -8.97 -29.33 -15.03
#